data_AF-A0A0Q7J7N7-F1
#
_entry.id   AF-A0A0Q7J7N7-F1
#
_cell.length_a   1.000
_cell.length_b   1.000
_cell.length_c   1.000
_cell.angle_alpha   90.00
_cell.angle_beta   90.00
_cell.angle_gamma   90.00
#
_symmetry.space_group_name_H-M   'P 1'
#
loop_
_entity.id
_entity.type
_entity.pdbx_description
1 polymer ?
#
loop_
_entity_poly.entity_id
_entity_poly.type
_entity_poly.pdbx_seq_one_letter_code
_entity_poly.pdbx_strand_id
1 'polypeptide(L)'
;MISIKLQIFLVIIVILGLLMLINMIVKYKLELKYSLLWMLFSITTIILALFPGISLIISDWLGIEKPVNAIFLLGILLIMVILFSLTLTISNTQNKIKQLTQEVGINKLEKVQLKEEILQLGNIISSRENECQNE
;
A
#
# COMPACT_ATOMS: atom_id res chain seq x y z
N MET A 1 -9.23 -35.42 -13.02
CA MET A 1 -9.43 -35.46 -11.55
C MET A 1 -8.25 -34.77 -10.88
N ILE A 2 -8.49 -33.82 -9.98
CA ILE A 2 -7.41 -33.17 -9.21
C ILE A 2 -6.76 -34.23 -8.31
N SER A 3 -5.43 -34.31 -8.35
CA SER A 3 -4.70 -35.23 -7.47
C SER A 3 -4.85 -34.73 -6.04
N ILE A 4 -5.27 -35.61 -5.12
CA ILE A 4 -5.40 -35.32 -3.69
C ILE A 4 -4.11 -34.72 -3.10
N LYS A 5 -2.95 -35.12 -3.64
CA LYS A 5 -1.65 -34.57 -3.25
C LYS A 5 -1.56 -33.06 -3.52
N LEU A 6 -2.06 -32.60 -4.67
CA LEU A 6 -2.06 -31.19 -5.04
C LEU A 6 -3.08 -30.40 -4.22
N GLN A 7 -4.24 -30.98 -3.92
CA GLN A 7 -5.26 -30.34 -3.10
C GLN A 7 -4.78 -30.11 -1.67
N ILE A 8 -4.16 -31.11 -1.05
CA ILE A 8 -3.58 -30.98 0.30
C ILE A 8 -2.48 -29.91 0.32
N PHE A 9 -1.61 -29.90 -0.70
CA PHE A 9 -0.54 -28.91 -0.80
C PHE A 9 -1.08 -27.47 -0.91
N LEU A 10 -2.10 -27.25 -1.75
CA LEU A 10 -2.77 -25.95 -1.88
C LEU A 10 -3.40 -25.49 -0.57
N VAL A 11 -4.12 -26.38 0.13
CA VAL A 11 -4.77 -26.04 1.41
C VAL A 11 -3.72 -25.64 2.45
N ILE A 12 -2.59 -26.36 2.55
CA ILE A 12 -1.52 -26.04 3.49
C ILE A 12 -0.94 -24.65 3.21
N ILE A 13 -0.62 -24.34 1.95
CA ILE A 13 -0.10 -23.02 1.56
C ILE A 13 -1.06 -21.89 1.94
N VAL A 14 -2.35 -22.08 1.67
CA VAL A 14 -3.36 -21.05 1.94
C VAL A 14 -3.55 -20.84 3.45
N ILE A 15 -3.56 -21.92 4.24
CA ILE A 15 -3.60 -21.83 5.71
C ILE A 15 -2.36 -21.10 6.25
N LEU A 16 -1.17 -21.44 5.77
CA LEU A 16 0.06 -20.77 6.19
C LEU A 16 0.03 -19.27 5.84
N GLY A 17 -0.43 -18.94 4.63
CA GLY A 17 -0.60 -17.56 4.18
C GLY A 17 -1.59 -16.79 5.04
N LEU A 18 -2.71 -17.39 5.42
CA LEU A 18 -3.70 -16.81 6.34
C LEU A 18 -3.12 -16.55 7.73
N LEU A 19 -2.40 -17.51 8.31
CA LEU A 19 -1.74 -17.33 9.60
C LEU A 19 -0.70 -16.20 9.54
N MET A 20 0.09 -16.15 8.47
CA MET A 20 1.07 -15.07 8.26
C MET A 20 0.38 -13.71 8.12
N LEU A 21 -0.72 -13.63 7.37
CA LEU A 21 -1.54 -12.42 7.23
C LEU A 21 -2.09 -11.94 8.57
N ILE A 22 -2.70 -12.83 9.35
CA ILE A 22 -3.27 -12.50 10.66
C ILE A 22 -2.14 -11.99 11.57
N ASN A 23 -1.00 -12.68 11.60
CA ASN A 23 0.15 -12.27 12.39
C ASN A 23 0.67 -10.88 11.94
N MET A 24 0.71 -10.61 10.63
CA MET A 24 1.09 -9.30 10.12
C MET A 24 0.10 -8.20 10.53
N ILE A 25 -1.20 -8.45 10.41
CA ILE A 25 -2.25 -7.49 10.79
C ILE A 25 -2.12 -7.11 12.27
N VAL A 26 -1.96 -8.10 13.14
CA VAL A 26 -1.81 -7.89 14.58
C VAL A 26 -0.49 -7.19 14.91
N LYS A 27 0.62 -7.59 14.28
CA LYS A 27 1.97 -7.10 14.62
C LYS A 27 2.29 -5.73 14.05
N TYR A 28 1.82 -5.41 12.84
CA TYR A 28 2.21 -4.19 12.12
C TYR A 28 1.10 -3.13 12.06
N LYS A 29 -0.04 -3.33 12.76
CA LYS A 29 -1.20 -2.43 12.76
C LYS A 29 -1.60 -2.00 11.34
N LEU A 30 -1.56 -2.93 10.38
CA LEU A 30 -1.95 -2.62 9.01
C LEU A 30 -3.39 -2.06 9.02
N GLU A 31 -3.62 -0.96 8.31
CA GLU A 31 -4.97 -0.41 8.18
C GLU A 31 -5.91 -1.49 7.64
N LEU A 32 -7.08 -1.65 8.28
CA LEU A 32 -8.10 -2.66 7.95
C LEU A 32 -8.44 -2.70 6.45
N LYS A 33 -8.34 -1.55 5.79
CA LYS A 33 -8.60 -1.36 4.36
C LYS A 33 -7.73 -2.27 3.46
N TYR A 34 -6.44 -2.44 3.78
CA TYR A 34 -5.53 -3.24 2.96
C TYR A 34 -5.67 -4.74 3.22
N SER A 35 -6.01 -5.11 4.45
CA SER A 35 -6.24 -6.49 4.85
C SER A 35 -7.56 -7.04 4.31
N LEU A 36 -8.54 -6.18 4.01
CA LEU A 36 -9.85 -6.58 3.47
C LEU A 36 -9.76 -7.27 2.10
N LEU A 37 -8.97 -6.70 1.16
CA LEU A 37 -8.73 -7.30 -0.15
C LEU A 37 -8.02 -8.65 -0.04
N TRP A 38 -7.03 -8.75 0.86
CA TRP A 38 -6.29 -9.99 1.12
C TRP A 38 -7.13 -11.08 1.79
N MET A 39 -8.03 -10.70 2.72
CA MET A 39 -8.99 -11.64 3.30
C MET A 39 -9.97 -12.16 2.24
N LEU A 40 -10.53 -11.26 1.41
CA LEU A 40 -11.42 -11.64 0.33
C LEU A 40 -10.74 -12.62 -0.64
N PHE A 41 -9.49 -12.34 -1.01
CA PHE A 41 -8.69 -13.23 -1.84
C PHE A 41 -8.44 -14.60 -1.21
N SER A 42 -8.06 -14.62 0.07
CA SER A 42 -7.77 -15.87 0.80
C SER A 42 -9.03 -16.73 0.92
N ILE A 43 -10.17 -16.12 1.27
CA ILE A 43 -11.47 -16.79 1.36
C ILE A 43 -11.89 -17.34 -0.02
N THR A 44 -11.80 -16.52 -1.06
CA THR A 44 -12.14 -16.93 -2.44
C THR A 44 -11.29 -18.13 -2.86
N THR A 45 -9.98 -18.09 -2.59
CA THR A 45 -9.06 -19.18 -2.93
C THR A 45 -9.38 -20.47 -2.16
N ILE A 46 -9.72 -20.37 -0.87
CA ILE A 46 -10.15 -21.54 -0.05
C ILE A 46 -11.41 -22.17 -0.63
N ILE A 47 -12.41 -21.36 -0.98
CA ILE A 47 -13.68 -21.85 -1.53
C ILE A 47 -13.43 -22.60 -2.85
N LEU A 48 -12.62 -22.03 -3.75
CA LEU A 48 -12.25 -22.68 -5.00
C LEU A 48 -11.45 -23.99 -4.78
N ALA A 49 -10.62 -24.05 -3.73
CA ALA A 49 -9.82 -25.24 -3.42
C ALA A 49 -10.61 -26.37 -2.73
N LEU A 50 -11.60 -26.03 -1.90
CA LEU A 50 -12.45 -27.00 -1.20
C LEU A 50 -13.54 -27.59 -2.10
N PHE A 51 -14.05 -26.82 -3.06
CA PHE A 51 -15.15 -27.23 -3.94
C PHE A 51 -14.69 -27.40 -5.39
N PRO A 52 -14.14 -28.56 -5.78
CA PRO A 52 -13.67 -28.81 -7.15
C PRO A 52 -14.80 -28.74 -8.18
N GLY A 53 -16.07 -28.92 -7.77
CA GLY A 53 -17.24 -28.75 -8.65
C GLY A 53 -17.38 -27.34 -9.21
N ILE A 54 -17.02 -26.30 -8.44
CA ILE A 54 -17.06 -24.90 -8.89
C ILE A 54 -15.98 -24.69 -9.96
N SER A 55 -14.79 -25.25 -9.73
CA SER A 55 -13.68 -25.19 -10.68
C SER A 55 -13.99 -25.91 -12.00
N LEU A 56 -14.73 -27.02 -11.97
CA LEU A 56 -15.20 -27.73 -13.16
C LEU A 56 -16.19 -26.90 -13.98
N ILE A 57 -17.18 -26.29 -13.33
CA ILE A 57 -18.16 -25.41 -14.02
C ILE A 57 -17.43 -24.25 -14.70
N ILE A 58 -16.50 -23.62 -13.99
CA ILE A 58 -15.70 -22.50 -14.50
C ILE A 58 -14.80 -22.93 -15.66
N SER A 59 -14.15 -24.10 -15.56
CA SER A 59 -13.29 -24.59 -16.62
C SER A 59 -14.06 -24.92 -17.89
N ASP A 60 -15.25 -25.50 -17.76
CA ASP A 60 -16.12 -25.82 -18.90
C ASP A 60 -16.62 -24.52 -19.56
N TRP A 61 -16.96 -23.51 -18.76
CA TRP A 61 -17.39 -22.20 -19.27
C TRP A 61 -16.26 -21.43 -19.98
N LEU A 62 -15.03 -21.54 -19.48
CA LEU A 62 -13.84 -20.92 -20.06
C LEU A 62 -13.22 -21.74 -21.20
N GLY A 63 -13.69 -22.97 -21.45
CA GLY A 63 -13.10 -23.88 -22.45
C GLY A 63 -11.73 -24.43 -22.07
N ILE A 64 -11.44 -24.57 -20.77
CA ILE A 64 -10.15 -25.02 -20.26
C ILE A 64 -10.21 -26.53 -19.96
N GLU A 65 -9.35 -27.33 -20.60
CA GLU A 65 -9.32 -28.80 -20.44
C GLU A 65 -9.07 -29.28 -18.99
N LYS A 66 -8.24 -28.56 -18.22
CA LYS A 66 -7.87 -28.94 -16.85
C LYS A 66 -8.45 -27.93 -15.85
N PRO A 67 -9.35 -28.35 -14.94
CA PRO A 67 -9.91 -27.47 -13.91
C PRO A 67 -8.87 -26.69 -13.10
N VAL A 68 -7.71 -27.31 -12.84
CA VAL A 68 -6.56 -26.68 -12.20
C VAL A 68 -6.10 -25.41 -12.92
N ASN A 69 -6.05 -25.43 -14.25
CA ASN A 69 -5.58 -24.28 -15.04
C ASN A 69 -6.57 -23.12 -14.95
N ALA A 70 -7.86 -23.38 -14.80
CA ALA A 70 -8.88 -22.36 -14.59
C ALA A 70 -8.70 -21.65 -13.24
N ILE A 71 -8.37 -22.40 -12.18
CA ILE A 71 -8.03 -21.85 -10.86
C ILE A 71 -6.78 -20.96 -10.96
N PHE A 72 -5.73 -21.42 -11.66
CA PHE A 72 -4.52 -20.61 -11.85
C PHE A 72 -4.81 -19.31 -12.61
N LEU A 73 -5.59 -19.38 -13.69
CA LEU A 73 -5.95 -18.20 -14.48
C LEU A 73 -6.74 -17.19 -13.65
N LEU A 74 -7.73 -17.64 -12.88
CA LEU A 74 -8.46 -16.78 -11.95
C LEU A 74 -7.55 -16.22 -10.84
N GLY A 75 -6.64 -17.02 -10.31
CA GLY A 75 -5.66 -16.58 -9.31
C GLY A 75 -4.77 -15.46 -9.85
N ILE A 76 -4.27 -15.58 -11.08
CA ILE A 76 -3.46 -14.55 -11.73
C ILE A 76 -4.28 -13.27 -11.94
N LEU A 77 -5.52 -13.38 -12.43
CA LEU A 77 -6.40 -12.22 -12.62
C LEU A 77 -6.68 -11.51 -11.28
N LEU A 78 -6.95 -12.26 -10.22
CA LEU A 78 -7.16 -11.71 -8.87
C LEU A 78 -5.89 -11.03 -8.34
N ILE A 79 -4.73 -11.67 -8.49
CA ILE A 79 -3.44 -11.08 -8.09
C ILE A 79 -3.17 -9.78 -8.85
N MET A 80 -3.48 -9.72 -10.15
CA MET A 80 -3.36 -8.48 -10.94
C MET A 80 -4.23 -7.36 -10.37
N VAL A 81 -5.47 -7.64 -9.99
CA VAL A 81 -6.37 -6.64 -9.37
C VAL A 81 -5.80 -6.15 -8.03
N ILE A 82 -5.26 -7.05 -7.21
CA ILE A 82 -4.64 -6.71 -5.93
C ILE A 82 -3.40 -5.84 -6.15
N LEU A 83 -2.53 -6.23 -7.09
CA LEU A 83 -1.33 -5.47 -7.45
C LEU A 83 -1.70 -4.07 -7.92
N PHE A 84 -2.69 -3.95 -8.82
CA PHE A 84 -3.15 -2.66 -9.30
C PHE A 84 -3.71 -1.79 -8.15
N SER A 85 -4.52 -2.37 -7.26
CA SER A 85 -5.07 -1.68 -6.08
C SER A 85 -3.96 -1.18 -5.15
N LEU A 86 -2.91 -1.98 -4.97
CA LEU A 86 -1.73 -1.61 -4.20
C LEU A 86 -0.95 -0.48 -4.90
N THR A 87 -0.76 -0.56 -6.21
CA THR A 87 -0.11 0.50 -7.00
C THR A 87 -0.85 1.83 -6.88
N LEU A 88 -2.18 1.83 -6.98
CA LEU A 88 -2.99 3.04 -6.79
C LEU A 88 -2.83 3.64 -5.38
N THR A 89 -2.81 2.78 -4.37
CA THR A 89 -2.57 3.20 -2.99
C THR A 89 -1.20 3.85 -2.84
N ILE A 90 -0.15 3.18 -3.33
CA ILE A 90 1.22 3.69 -3.28
C ILE A 90 1.32 5.03 -4.01
N SER A 91 0.71 5.15 -5.19
CA SER A 91 0.68 6.39 -5.96
C SER A 91 0.04 7.55 -5.18
N ASN A 92 -1.10 7.31 -4.54
CA ASN A 92 -1.76 8.31 -3.71
C ASN A 92 -0.91 8.71 -2.49
N THR A 93 -0.27 7.74 -1.83
CA THR A 93 0.64 8.00 -0.71
C THR A 93 1.86 8.81 -1.15
N GLN A 94 2.44 8.50 -2.32
CA GLN A 94 3.54 9.28 -2.88
C GLN A 94 3.14 10.73 -3.16
N ASN A 95 1.92 10.98 -3.66
CA ASN A 95 1.42 12.33 -3.87
C ASN A 95 1.31 13.12 -2.56
N LYS A 96 0.81 12.49 -1.48
CA LYS A 96 0.75 13.10 -0.15
C LYS A 96 2.15 13.44 0.39
N ILE A 97 3.11 12.52 0.23
CA ILE A 97 4.51 12.77 0.64
C ILE A 97 5.10 13.95 -0.13
N LYS A 98 4.84 14.05 -1.45
CA LYS A 98 5.29 15.19 -2.27
C LYS A 98 4.70 16.51 -1.75
N GLN A 99 3.40 16.54 -1.46
CA GLN A 99 2.74 17.74 -0.92
C GLN A 99 3.33 18.16 0.42
N LEU A 100 3.47 17.22 1.37
CA LEU A 100 4.10 17.51 2.67
C LEU A 100 5.55 18.00 2.51
N THR A 101 6.31 17.40 1.58
CA THR A 101 7.69 17.83 1.30
C THR A 101 7.72 19.26 0.77
N GLN A 102 6.77 19.62 -0.11
CA GLN A 102 6.65 20.98 -0.63
C GLN A 102 6.27 21.97 0.46
N GLU A 103 5.29 21.64 1.31
CA GLU A 103 4.88 22.48 2.45
C GLU A 103 6.03 22.70 3.43
N VAL A 104 6.81 21.65 3.73
CA VAL A 104 8.02 21.76 4.57
C VAL A 104 9.08 22.64 3.90
N GLY A 105 9.25 22.52 2.58
CA GLY A 105 10.16 23.35 1.80
C GLY A 105 9.81 24.83 1.86
N ILE A 106 8.54 25.18 1.63
CA ILE A 106 8.04 26.56 1.70
C ILE A 106 8.20 27.12 3.11
N ASN A 107 7.77 26.38 4.14
CA ASN A 107 7.94 26.80 5.54
C ASN A 107 9.41 27.06 5.90
N LYS A 108 10.34 26.27 5.35
CA LYS A 108 11.77 26.47 5.60
C LYS A 108 12.28 27.75 4.93
N LEU A 109 11.80 28.07 3.73
CA LEU A 109 12.15 29.29 3.02
C LEU A 109 11.65 30.53 3.75
N GLU A 110 10.39 30.53 4.19
CA GLU A 110 9.81 31.63 4.98
C GLU A 110 10.62 31.89 6.25
N LYS A 111 11.00 30.83 6.99
CA LYS A 111 11.85 30.98 8.18
C LYS A 111 13.21 31.63 7.90
N VAL A 112 13.80 31.35 6.72
CA VAL A 112 15.07 31.98 6.32
C VAL A 112 14.85 33.46 6.02
N GLN A 113 13.80 33.80 5.28
CA GLN A 113 13.45 35.19 4.94
C GLN A 113 13.16 36.02 6.19
N LEU A 114 12.34 35.51 7.13
CA LEU A 114 12.09 36.19 8.40
C LEU A 114 13.38 36.41 9.20
N LYS A 115 14.32 35.45 9.18
CA LYS A 115 15.60 35.59 9.88
C LYS A 115 16.48 36.66 9.25
N GLU A 116 16.46 36.79 7.92
CA GLU A 116 17.16 37.84 7.19
C GLU A 116 16.55 39.22 7.49
N GLU A 117 15.22 39.35 7.50
CA GLU A 117 14.52 40.60 7.85
C GLU A 117 14.84 41.06 9.28
N ILE A 118 14.82 40.15 10.26
CA ILE A 118 15.20 40.47 11.65
C ILE A 118 16.65 40.97 11.72
N LEU A 119 17.56 40.38 10.95
CA LEU A 119 18.97 40.76 10.93
C LEU A 119 19.17 42.14 10.29
N GLN A 120 18.43 42.44 9.22
CA GLN A 120 18.40 43.78 8.62
C GLN A 120 17.87 44.83 9.60
N LEU A 121 16.76 44.54 10.29
CA LEU A 121 16.20 45.44 11.31
C LEU A 121 17.21 45.68 12.44
N GLY A 122 17.90 44.64 12.92
CA GLY A 122 18.96 44.78 13.93
C GLY A 122 20.10 45.69 13.50
N ASN A 123 20.55 45.57 12.25
CA ASN A 123 21.58 46.44 11.69
C ASN A 123 21.12 47.91 11.58
N ILE A 124 19.87 48.13 11.18
CA ILE A 124 19.30 49.49 11.10
C ILE A 124 19.23 50.14 12.49
N ILE A 125 18.77 49.40 13.50
CA ILE A 125 18.70 49.91 14.89
C ILE A 125 20.10 50.26 15.40
N SER A 126 21.08 49.38 15.19
CA SER A 126 22.47 49.64 15.57
C SER A 126 23.06 50.87 14.88
N SER A 127 22.75 51.08 13.59
CA SER A 127 23.16 52.30 12.86
C SER A 127 22.53 53.55 13.46
N ARG A 128 21.25 53.51 13.84
CA ARG A 128 20.54 54.64 14.46
C ARG A 128 21.07 54.97 15.85
N GLU A 129 21.38 53.96 16.67
CA GLU A 129 21.99 54.19 17.99
C GLU A 129 23.35 54.87 17.88
N ASN A 130 24.18 54.46 16.92
CA ASN A 130 25.49 55.07 16.67
C ASN A 130 25.39 56.52 16.14
N GLU A 131 24.36 56.84 15.35
CA GLU A 131 24.06 58.23 14.94
C GLU A 131 23.71 59.08 16.18
N CYS A 132 22.80 58.61 17.04
CA CYS A 132 22.39 59.34 18.24
C CYS A 132 23.48 59.49 19.31
N GLN A 133 24.48 58.60 19.35
CA GLN A 133 25.61 58.73 20.30
C GLN A 133 26.69 59.70 19.83
N ASN A 134 26.71 60.06 18.54
CA ASN A 134 27.72 60.95 17.95
C ASN A 134 27.24 62.41 17.78
N GLU A 135 25.96 62.69 18.07
CA GLU A 135 25.40 64.05 18.24
C GLU A 135 25.48 64.51 19.71
#